data_AF-A0A2E0BTS8-F1
#
_entry.id   AF-A0A2E0BTS8-F1
#
_cell.length_a   1.000
_cell.length_b   1.000
_cell.length_c   1.000
_cell.angle_alpha   90.00
_cell.angle_beta   90.00
_cell.angle_gamma   90.00
#
_symmetry.space_group_name_H-M   'P 1'
#
loop_
_entity.id
_entity.type
_entity.pdbx_description
1 polymer ?
#
loop_
_entity_poly.entity_id
_entity_poly.type
_entity_poly.pdbx_seq_one_letter_code
_entity_poly.pdbx_strand_id
1 'polypeptide(L)'
;MQRTAKALLLVGIESTYGTAIAIGSCSKVVAKSLEVQPLQADVIDRELIRGYTGSYDQILTNKTVSLTVEVELAGPGGAGQPIVVPQWDALMQACGHSSTLSDSALVGDQDSTNDTVTYEPQNLSSLASIKGLTIYYLLDNVQHKVTGARGSFSLSCEVGAIPSITFSMQGIYHEPTAVTPPGGSEPDYAVAEAFTNANSSSFIVHGQTAAAQSFSFDQGASVVYRSLVGGPEEVLITDRRSEGSCTIEAPGDSVTPAYFAKATGEITGSTSFVHGSTARNRVKFTVPRTDLGLPSYSDDNGIQMLTLPFRALPSTSGSDEYKIEVY
;
A
#
# COMPACT_ATOMS: atom_id res chain seq x y z
N MET A 1 20.69 18.50 17.74
CA MET A 1 19.56 17.76 18.34
C MET A 1 18.69 17.30 17.20
N GLN A 2 18.55 15.99 17.04
CA GLN A 2 17.72 15.42 15.98
C GLN A 2 16.25 15.79 16.20
N ARG A 3 15.58 16.26 15.17
CA ARG A 3 14.17 16.69 15.22
C ARG A 3 13.34 15.80 14.30
N THR A 4 12.32 15.16 14.86
CA THR A 4 11.36 14.32 14.12
C THR A 4 10.63 15.10 13.01
N ALA A 5 10.40 16.41 13.21
CA ALA A 5 9.84 17.29 12.19
C ALA A 5 10.70 17.47 10.92
N LYS A 6 11.95 16.99 10.92
CA LYS A 6 12.84 16.96 9.75
C LYS A 6 13.00 15.55 9.16
N ALA A 7 12.15 14.61 9.57
CA ALA A 7 12.15 13.28 8.99
C ALA A 7 11.92 13.38 7.47
N LEU A 8 12.78 12.71 6.70
CA LEU A 8 12.68 12.63 5.25
C LEU A 8 12.63 11.16 4.85
N LEU A 9 11.62 10.80 4.07
CA LEU A 9 11.46 9.48 3.48
C LEU A 9 11.73 9.58 1.97
N LEU A 10 12.68 8.77 1.49
CA LEU A 10 12.97 8.62 0.08
C LEU A 10 12.88 7.14 -0.30
N VAL A 11 12.36 6.85 -1.48
CA VAL A 11 12.19 5.49 -1.98
C VAL A 11 12.67 5.39 -3.41
N GLY A 12 13.17 4.22 -3.80
CA GLY A 12 13.51 3.95 -5.20
C GLY A 12 13.50 2.45 -5.50
N ILE A 13 13.05 2.10 -6.71
CA ILE A 13 12.93 0.71 -7.18
C ILE A 13 14.29 0.16 -7.61
N GLU A 14 14.74 -0.90 -6.96
CA GLU A 14 16.06 -1.47 -7.18
C GLU A 14 16.20 -2.06 -8.59
N SER A 15 17.30 -1.71 -9.28
CA SER A 15 17.65 -2.37 -10.54
C SER A 15 18.09 -3.82 -10.32
N THR A 16 18.64 -4.12 -9.14
CA THR A 16 19.02 -5.46 -8.70
C THR A 16 18.64 -5.60 -7.23
N TYR A 17 17.90 -6.65 -6.90
CA TYR A 17 17.37 -6.87 -5.56
C TYR A 17 18.48 -6.82 -4.50
N GLY A 18 18.22 -6.13 -3.39
CA GLY A 18 19.14 -5.98 -2.26
C GLY A 18 20.28 -5.00 -2.51
N THR A 19 20.38 -4.42 -3.72
CA THR A 19 21.41 -3.44 -4.09
C THR A 19 20.85 -2.03 -4.03
N ALA A 20 21.41 -1.23 -3.13
CA ALA A 20 20.94 0.13 -2.88
C ALA A 20 21.04 1.03 -4.12
N ILE A 21 19.99 1.80 -4.37
CA ILE A 21 20.01 2.91 -5.33
C ILE A 21 20.69 4.12 -4.69
N ALA A 22 21.37 4.94 -5.49
CA ALA A 22 21.88 6.21 -5.01
C ALA A 22 20.76 7.09 -4.44
N ILE A 23 20.98 7.66 -3.25
CA ILE A 23 19.98 8.49 -2.55
C ILE A 23 19.44 9.64 -3.40
N GLY A 24 20.27 10.25 -4.25
CA GLY A 24 19.88 11.34 -5.15
C GLY A 24 19.02 10.92 -6.35
N SER A 25 18.84 9.61 -6.56
CA SER A 25 17.95 9.05 -7.59
C SER A 25 16.63 8.52 -7.00
N CYS A 26 16.44 8.66 -5.69
CA CYS A 26 15.22 8.24 -5.01
C CYS A 26 14.17 9.36 -5.03
N SER A 27 12.91 8.98 -5.12
CA SER A 27 11.76 9.89 -5.02
C SER A 27 11.41 10.14 -3.57
N LYS A 28 11.04 11.37 -3.25
CA LYS A 28 10.52 11.71 -1.92
C LYS A 28 9.07 11.24 -1.76
N VAL A 29 8.74 10.78 -0.55
CA VAL A 29 7.38 10.41 -0.15
C VAL A 29 6.97 11.31 1.02
N VAL A 30 5.82 11.96 0.88
CA VAL A 30 5.22 12.74 1.97
C VAL A 30 4.21 11.85 2.68
N ALA A 31 4.53 11.53 3.94
CA ALA A 31 3.71 10.66 4.78
C ALA A 31 2.88 11.47 5.78
N LYS A 32 1.64 11.06 6.02
CA LYS A 32 0.80 11.52 7.13
C LYS A 32 1.34 11.03 8.46
N SER A 33 1.81 9.79 8.48
CA SER A 33 2.44 9.14 9.62
C SER A 33 3.57 8.22 9.15
N LEU A 34 4.64 8.14 9.95
CA LEU A 34 5.81 7.32 9.65
C LEU A 34 6.32 6.71 10.95
N GLU A 35 6.24 5.39 11.04
CA GLU A 35 6.78 4.60 12.14
C GLU A 35 7.91 3.72 11.63
N VAL A 36 9.04 3.72 12.34
CA VAL A 36 10.25 3.00 11.94
C VAL A 36 10.78 2.22 13.13
N GLN A 37 10.96 0.91 12.98
CA GLN A 37 11.79 0.11 13.88
C GLN A 37 13.16 -0.08 13.22
N PRO A 38 14.18 0.71 13.62
CA PRO A 38 15.43 0.82 12.89
C PRO A 38 16.29 -0.45 12.91
N LEU A 39 16.03 -1.37 13.85
CA LEU A 39 16.66 -2.68 13.94
C LEU A 39 15.71 -3.65 14.63
N GLN A 40 15.33 -4.71 13.92
CA GLN A 40 14.72 -5.92 14.45
C GLN A 40 15.69 -7.07 14.21
N ALA A 41 15.88 -7.93 15.22
CA ALA A 41 16.82 -9.04 15.13
C ALA A 41 16.43 -10.15 16.12
N ASP A 42 16.83 -11.37 15.80
CA ASP A 42 16.80 -12.48 16.74
C ASP A 42 17.98 -12.38 17.70
N VAL A 43 17.73 -12.65 18.98
CA VAL A 43 18.74 -12.57 20.04
C VAL A 43 19.08 -14.00 20.47
N ILE A 44 20.38 -14.33 20.43
CA ILE A 44 20.91 -15.61 20.91
C ILE A 44 21.88 -15.35 22.06
N ASP A 45 21.60 -15.94 23.21
CA ASP A 45 22.51 -15.86 24.37
C ASP A 45 23.70 -16.82 24.21
N ARG A 46 24.89 -16.32 24.56
CA ARG A 46 26.14 -17.10 24.59
C ARG A 46 26.34 -17.71 25.97
N GLU A 47 25.62 -18.80 26.22
CA GLU A 47 25.65 -19.53 27.50
C GLU A 47 26.96 -20.30 27.71
N LEU A 48 28.04 -19.58 28.03
CA LEU A 48 29.35 -20.16 28.31
C LEU A 48 29.45 -20.61 29.77
N ILE A 49 30.04 -21.78 30.02
CA ILE A 49 30.35 -22.23 31.38
C ILE A 49 31.39 -21.29 31.99
N ARG A 50 31.02 -20.61 33.09
CA ARG A 50 31.90 -19.69 33.82
C ARG A 50 31.67 -19.80 35.33
N GLY A 51 32.71 -19.51 36.13
CA GLY A 51 32.68 -19.66 37.59
C GLY A 51 31.97 -18.54 38.36
N TYR A 52 31.14 -17.73 37.69
CA TYR A 52 30.49 -16.56 38.29
C TYR A 52 29.09 -16.32 37.73
N THR A 53 28.22 -15.74 38.55
CA THR A 53 26.83 -15.41 38.22
C THR A 53 26.70 -14.07 37.48
N GLY A 54 25.74 -13.95 36.56
CA GLY A 54 25.44 -12.71 35.82
C GLY A 54 24.87 -13.01 34.42
N SER A 55 24.54 -11.99 33.63
CA SER A 55 24.02 -12.14 32.26
C SER A 55 25.07 -12.62 31.25
N TYR A 56 24.63 -13.34 30.22
CA TYR A 56 25.47 -13.76 29.11
C TYR A 56 25.62 -12.66 28.06
N ASP A 57 26.66 -12.77 27.24
CA ASP A 57 26.77 -11.96 26.02
C ASP A 57 25.71 -12.44 25.03
N GLN A 58 25.20 -11.53 24.19
CA GLN A 58 24.20 -11.85 23.18
C GLN A 58 24.73 -11.65 21.76
N ILE A 59 24.22 -12.44 20.81
CA ILE A 59 24.47 -12.32 19.37
C ILE A 59 23.15 -11.97 18.68
N LEU A 60 23.19 -10.97 17.80
CA LEU A 60 22.05 -10.58 16.96
C LEU A 60 22.15 -11.24 15.59
N THR A 61 21.12 -12.00 15.20
CA THR A 61 20.97 -12.64 13.88
C THR A 61 19.71 -12.14 13.17
N ASN A 62 19.57 -12.41 11.86
CA ASN A 62 18.39 -12.04 11.07
C ASN A 62 17.98 -10.56 11.22
N LYS A 63 18.92 -9.65 10.95
CA LYS A 63 18.72 -8.21 11.15
C LYS A 63 17.86 -7.63 10.03
N THR A 64 16.72 -7.06 10.39
CA THR A 64 15.78 -6.42 9.48
C THR A 64 15.40 -5.03 9.97
N VAL A 65 14.71 -4.28 9.10
CA VAL A 65 14.05 -3.01 9.44
C VAL A 65 12.59 -3.14 9.06
N SER A 66 11.70 -2.71 9.93
CA SER A 66 10.26 -2.59 9.64
C SER A 66 9.84 -1.13 9.62
N LEU A 67 8.98 -0.77 8.67
CA LEU A 67 8.47 0.58 8.51
C LEU A 67 6.98 0.53 8.20
N THR A 68 6.20 1.40 8.84
CA THR A 68 4.81 1.67 8.49
C THR A 68 4.70 3.10 8.01
N VAL A 69 4.21 3.28 6.78
CA VAL A 69 4.09 4.58 6.12
C VAL A 69 2.64 4.79 5.71
N GLU A 70 2.01 5.84 6.21
CA GLU A 70 0.68 6.25 5.76
C GLU A 70 0.80 7.44 4.81
N VAL A 71 0.18 7.34 3.63
CA VAL A 71 0.11 8.41 2.63
C VAL A 71 -1.34 8.68 2.25
N GLU A 72 -1.62 9.86 1.72
CA GLU A 72 -2.93 10.20 1.17
C GLU A 72 -3.18 9.45 -0.15
N LEU A 73 -4.42 8.99 -0.37
CA LEU A 73 -4.86 8.46 -1.66
C LEU A 73 -5.07 9.62 -2.65
N ALA A 74 -3.97 10.17 -3.14
CA ALA A 74 -3.96 11.25 -4.11
C ALA A 74 -3.16 10.86 -5.34
N GLY A 75 -3.55 11.43 -6.48
CA GLY A 75 -2.82 11.30 -7.73
C GLY A 75 -1.57 12.20 -7.78
N PRO A 76 -0.83 12.17 -8.90
CA PRO A 76 0.42 12.91 -9.07
C PRO A 76 0.30 14.43 -9.24
N GLY A 77 -0.91 15.01 -9.24
CA GLY A 77 -1.10 16.45 -9.37
C GLY A 77 -0.94 16.97 -10.81
N GLY A 78 -0.94 18.30 -10.98
CA GLY A 78 -0.74 18.90 -12.30
C GLY A 78 -0.55 20.41 -12.38
N ALA A 79 0.53 20.82 -13.06
CA ALA A 79 0.47 21.55 -14.34
C ALA A 79 1.75 21.32 -15.18
N GLY A 80 1.62 20.80 -16.42
CA GLY A 80 2.65 20.88 -17.47
C GLY A 80 3.63 19.70 -17.65
N GLN A 81 3.51 18.58 -16.93
CA GLN A 81 4.35 17.38 -17.14
C GLN A 81 3.56 16.22 -17.75
N PRO A 82 4.12 15.45 -18.70
CA PRO A 82 3.58 14.14 -19.05
C PRO A 82 3.61 13.24 -17.79
N ILE A 83 2.62 12.36 -17.64
CA ILE A 83 2.29 11.60 -16.42
C ILE A 83 3.52 11.30 -15.55
N VAL A 84 3.56 11.89 -14.37
CA VAL A 84 4.42 11.44 -13.28
C VAL A 84 3.56 10.47 -12.48
N VAL A 85 4.04 9.27 -12.16
CA VAL A 85 3.27 8.32 -11.33
C VAL A 85 3.00 8.91 -9.93
N PRO A 86 1.94 8.50 -9.21
CA PRO A 86 1.73 8.92 -7.82
C PRO A 86 2.96 8.73 -6.94
N GLN A 87 3.13 9.56 -5.90
CA GLN A 87 4.29 9.46 -4.99
C GLN A 87 4.45 8.08 -4.33
N TRP A 88 3.36 7.32 -4.24
CA TRP A 88 3.30 5.98 -3.64
C TRP A 88 3.50 4.84 -4.65
N ASP A 89 3.80 5.14 -5.92
CA ASP A 89 4.01 4.14 -6.99
C ASP A 89 5.06 3.08 -6.63
N ALA A 90 6.23 3.52 -6.19
CA ALA A 90 7.32 2.61 -5.84
C ALA A 90 6.97 1.70 -4.64
N LEU A 91 6.20 2.22 -3.68
CA LEU A 91 5.71 1.44 -2.54
C LEU A 91 4.69 0.38 -3.00
N MET A 92 3.76 0.74 -3.90
CA MET A 92 2.82 -0.22 -4.49
C MET A 92 3.52 -1.34 -5.25
N GLN A 93 4.52 -1.01 -6.06
CA GLN A 93 5.31 -2.02 -6.79
C GLN A 93 6.07 -2.96 -5.84
N ALA A 94 6.60 -2.44 -4.73
CA ALA A 94 7.25 -3.23 -3.68
C ALA A 94 6.27 -4.11 -2.88
N CYS A 95 4.98 -3.79 -2.90
CA CYS A 95 3.89 -4.62 -2.39
C CYS A 95 3.41 -5.67 -3.41
N GLY A 96 4.15 -5.92 -4.49
CA GLY A 96 3.85 -6.97 -5.46
C GLY A 96 2.81 -6.58 -6.51
N HIS A 97 2.83 -5.34 -6.99
CA HIS A 97 2.00 -4.86 -8.09
C HIS A 97 2.83 -4.51 -9.33
N SER A 98 2.23 -4.68 -10.50
CA SER A 98 2.67 -3.99 -11.71
C SER A 98 2.29 -2.51 -11.62
N SER A 99 3.01 -1.67 -12.37
CA SER A 99 2.60 -0.29 -12.65
C SER A 99 2.67 -0.14 -14.16
N THR A 100 1.50 -0.03 -14.80
CA THR A 100 1.39 0.07 -16.25
C THR A 100 0.83 1.44 -16.60
N LEU A 101 1.61 2.19 -17.36
CA LEU A 101 1.21 3.48 -17.91
C LEU A 101 0.51 3.25 -19.25
N SER A 102 -0.78 3.57 -19.36
CA SER A 102 -1.44 3.71 -20.65
C SER A 102 -1.47 5.19 -21.01
N ASP A 103 -0.57 5.53 -21.93
CA ASP A 103 -0.56 6.80 -22.64
C ASP A 103 -1.41 6.63 -23.91
N SER A 104 -2.45 7.45 -24.10
CA SER A 104 -3.21 7.42 -25.35
C SER A 104 -2.57 8.28 -26.46
N ALA A 105 -1.43 8.95 -26.22
CA ALA A 105 -0.80 9.76 -27.25
C ALA A 105 0.71 9.98 -27.07
N LEU A 106 1.47 9.35 -27.99
CA LEU A 106 2.73 9.81 -28.58
C LEU A 106 3.48 10.94 -27.84
N VAL A 107 4.73 10.65 -27.44
CA VAL A 107 5.79 11.59 -27.06
C VAL A 107 5.55 13.00 -27.63
N GLY A 108 5.03 13.90 -26.79
CA GLY A 108 4.75 15.30 -27.16
C GLY A 108 3.29 15.74 -27.08
N ASP A 109 2.35 14.86 -26.73
CA ASP A 109 0.98 15.27 -26.42
C ASP A 109 0.86 15.89 -25.01
N GLN A 110 0.16 17.02 -24.92
CA GLN A 110 -0.22 17.68 -23.68
C GLN A 110 -1.64 17.29 -23.24
N ASP A 111 -2.29 16.33 -23.89
CA ASP A 111 -3.60 15.83 -23.50
C ASP A 111 -3.54 14.94 -22.25
N SER A 112 -3.50 15.62 -21.11
CA SER A 112 -3.52 15.06 -19.76
C SER A 112 -4.79 14.29 -19.35
N THR A 113 -5.80 14.14 -20.22
CA THR A 113 -7.14 13.71 -19.81
C THR A 113 -7.40 12.20 -19.92
N ASN A 114 -6.60 11.46 -20.69
CA ASN A 114 -6.78 10.01 -20.93
C ASN A 114 -5.66 9.13 -20.35
N ASP A 115 -4.64 9.78 -19.81
CA ASP A 115 -3.52 9.20 -19.10
C ASP A 115 -3.99 8.33 -17.91
N THR A 116 -3.60 7.05 -17.87
CA THR A 116 -3.93 6.17 -16.74
C THR A 116 -2.73 5.38 -16.25
N VAL A 117 -2.51 5.37 -14.94
CA VAL A 117 -1.60 4.43 -14.28
C VAL A 117 -2.44 3.31 -13.68
N THR A 118 -2.20 2.07 -14.11
CA THR A 118 -2.91 0.90 -13.62
C THR A 118 -1.99 0.04 -12.77
N TYR A 119 -2.42 -0.24 -11.53
CA TYR A 119 -1.79 -1.16 -10.60
C TYR A 119 -2.58 -2.46 -10.50
N GLU A 120 -1.95 -3.56 -10.88
CA GLU A 120 -2.54 -4.90 -10.80
C GLU A 120 -1.65 -5.81 -9.95
N PRO A 121 -2.24 -6.72 -9.15
CA PRO A 121 -1.48 -7.69 -8.41
C PRO A 121 -0.63 -8.55 -9.36
N GLN A 122 0.62 -8.80 -8.99
CA GLN A 122 1.47 -9.71 -9.73
C GLN A 122 1.37 -11.13 -9.19
N ASN A 123 1.65 -12.07 -10.10
CA ASN A 123 1.83 -13.46 -9.75
C ASN A 123 3.11 -13.64 -8.92
N LEU A 124 2.95 -14.25 -7.74
CA LEU A 124 4.03 -14.46 -6.77
C LEU A 124 4.95 -15.66 -7.11
N SER A 125 4.66 -16.41 -8.17
CA SER A 125 5.45 -17.58 -8.59
C SER A 125 6.83 -17.22 -9.15
N SER A 126 7.08 -15.95 -9.47
CA SER A 126 8.39 -15.45 -9.88
C SER A 126 8.79 -14.25 -9.03
N LEU A 127 9.79 -14.42 -8.16
CA LEU A 127 10.31 -13.31 -7.35
C LEU A 127 10.99 -12.20 -8.18
N ALA A 128 11.26 -12.46 -9.46
CA ALA A 128 11.82 -11.46 -10.38
C ALA A 128 10.78 -10.43 -10.84
N SER A 129 9.47 -10.73 -10.76
CA SER A 129 8.43 -9.75 -11.07
C SER A 129 8.28 -8.72 -9.95
N ILE A 130 8.38 -9.17 -8.70
CA ILE A 130 8.21 -8.33 -7.50
C ILE A 130 9.43 -7.44 -7.29
N LYS A 131 9.23 -6.13 -7.35
CA LYS A 131 10.30 -5.15 -7.16
C LYS A 131 10.82 -5.16 -5.73
N GLY A 132 12.14 -5.05 -5.58
CA GLY A 132 12.78 -4.66 -4.32
C GLY A 132 12.86 -3.15 -4.24
N LEU A 133 12.70 -2.60 -3.05
CA LEU A 133 12.76 -1.16 -2.81
C LEU A 133 13.95 -0.80 -1.92
N THR A 134 14.70 0.21 -2.33
CA THR A 134 15.59 0.94 -1.42
C THR A 134 14.78 2.01 -0.71
N ILE A 135 14.79 1.99 0.62
CA ILE A 135 14.18 3.02 1.45
C ILE A 135 15.29 3.76 2.21
N TYR A 136 15.27 5.08 2.13
CA TYR A 136 16.08 5.95 2.98
C TYR A 136 15.17 6.72 3.94
N TYR A 137 15.40 6.51 5.24
CA TYR A 137 14.83 7.32 6.30
C TYR A 137 15.92 8.21 6.89
N LEU A 138 15.78 9.52 6.78
CA LEU A 138 16.74 10.48 7.31
C LEU A 138 16.16 11.20 8.51
N LEU A 139 16.89 11.20 9.62
CA LEU A 139 16.58 11.96 10.82
C LEU A 139 17.75 12.92 11.13
N ASP A 140 17.61 14.19 10.71
CA ASP A 140 18.58 15.28 10.97
C ASP A 140 20.03 14.84 10.68
N ASN A 141 20.29 14.49 9.42
CA ASN A 141 21.56 14.03 8.83
C ASN A 141 22.01 12.60 9.17
N VAL A 142 21.24 11.83 9.94
CA VAL A 142 21.48 10.38 10.08
C VAL A 142 20.58 9.64 9.13
N GLN A 143 21.19 8.88 8.23
CA GLN A 143 20.51 8.08 7.21
C GLN A 143 20.42 6.63 7.66
N HIS A 144 19.20 6.13 7.73
CA HIS A 144 18.89 4.71 7.79
C HIS A 144 18.62 4.25 6.36
N LYS A 145 19.45 3.34 5.87
CA LYS A 145 19.31 2.72 4.55
C LYS A 145 18.72 1.34 4.72
N VAL A 146 17.71 1.02 3.91
CA VAL A 146 17.06 -0.28 3.87
C VAL A 146 17.03 -0.73 2.42
N THR A 147 17.45 -1.97 2.14
CA THR A 147 17.42 -2.54 0.78
C THR A 147 16.54 -3.78 0.73
N GLY A 148 16.18 -4.19 -0.49
CA GLY A 148 15.35 -5.37 -0.72
C GLY A 148 13.96 -5.26 -0.07
N ALA A 149 13.48 -4.06 0.21
CA ALA A 149 12.27 -3.89 0.99
C ALA A 149 11.04 -4.29 0.17
N ARG A 150 10.14 -5.06 0.79
CA ARG A 150 8.85 -5.50 0.25
C ARG A 150 7.79 -5.43 1.35
N GLY A 151 6.52 -5.41 0.97
CA GLY A 151 5.46 -5.13 1.94
C GLY A 151 4.05 -5.60 1.57
N SER A 152 3.10 -5.13 2.37
CA SER A 152 1.66 -5.18 2.13
C SER A 152 1.09 -3.77 2.24
N PHE A 153 -0.07 -3.51 1.65
CA PHE A 153 -0.80 -2.26 1.84
C PHE A 153 -2.24 -2.48 2.29
N SER A 154 -2.79 -1.48 2.97
CA SER A 154 -4.22 -1.36 3.25
C SER A 154 -4.75 0.02 2.86
N LEU A 155 -5.99 0.08 2.41
CA LEU A 155 -6.70 1.28 2.01
C LEU A 155 -7.86 1.55 2.99
N SER A 156 -8.00 2.80 3.41
CA SER A 156 -9.10 3.26 4.25
C SER A 156 -9.77 4.50 3.65
N CYS A 157 -11.09 4.46 3.51
CA CYS A 157 -11.95 5.55 3.06
C CYS A 157 -13.12 5.67 4.03
N GLU A 158 -13.34 6.86 4.58
CA GLU A 158 -14.46 7.14 5.50
C GLU A 158 -15.07 8.50 5.15
N VAL A 159 -16.40 8.59 5.14
CA VAL A 159 -17.10 9.83 4.79
C VAL A 159 -16.64 11.00 5.65
N GLY A 160 -16.18 12.08 5.02
CA GLY A 160 -15.67 13.28 5.67
C GLY A 160 -14.17 13.24 6.01
N ALA A 161 -13.50 12.10 5.90
CA ALA A 161 -12.06 11.97 6.06
C ALA A 161 -11.32 12.01 4.71
N ILE A 162 -10.01 12.27 4.74
CA ILE A 162 -9.14 12.09 3.57
C ILE A 162 -8.73 10.62 3.50
N PRO A 163 -9.05 9.90 2.41
CA PRO A 163 -8.62 8.51 2.24
C PRO A 163 -7.11 8.33 2.31
N SER A 164 -6.66 7.22 2.89
CA SER A 164 -5.24 6.94 3.05
C SER A 164 -4.87 5.51 2.69
N ILE A 165 -3.63 5.35 2.22
CA ILE A 165 -2.97 4.07 2.01
C ILE A 165 -1.93 3.90 3.11
N THR A 166 -1.99 2.79 3.83
CA THR A 166 -0.95 2.41 4.80
C THR A 166 -0.12 1.29 4.20
N PHE A 167 1.19 1.50 4.11
CA PHE A 167 2.17 0.53 3.66
C PHE A 167 2.92 -0.05 4.86
N SER A 168 2.91 -1.38 4.99
CA SER A 168 3.71 -2.12 5.97
C SER A 168 4.89 -2.78 5.25
N MET A 169 6.10 -2.25 5.45
CA MET A 169 7.31 -2.64 4.75
C MET A 169 8.29 -3.36 5.67
N GLN A 170 8.96 -4.37 5.14
CA GLN A 170 10.11 -5.02 5.78
C GLN A 170 11.28 -5.05 4.79
N GLY A 171 12.50 -4.82 5.28
CA GLY A 171 13.70 -4.82 4.45
C GLY A 171 14.98 -5.20 5.21
N ILE A 172 16.07 -5.25 4.46
CA ILE A 172 17.40 -5.65 4.94
C ILE A 172 18.04 -4.48 5.69
N TYR A 173 18.59 -4.75 6.86
CA TYR A 173 19.25 -3.76 7.71
C TYR A 173 20.62 -3.37 7.16
N HIS A 174 20.91 -2.06 7.19
CA HIS A 174 22.25 -1.50 7.03
C HIS A 174 22.56 -0.57 8.20
N GLU A 175 23.84 -0.48 8.57
CA GLU A 175 24.27 0.43 9.63
C GLU A 175 23.95 1.89 9.27
N PRO A 176 23.40 2.68 10.20
CA PRO A 176 23.13 4.10 9.96
C PRO A 176 24.40 4.88 9.69
N THR A 177 24.34 5.79 8.72
CA THR A 177 25.48 6.64 8.33
C THR A 177 25.12 8.11 8.39
N ALA A 178 26.09 8.98 8.68
CA ALA A 178 25.89 10.41 8.50
C ALA A 178 25.85 10.76 7.00
N VAL A 179 24.83 11.51 6.58
CA VAL A 179 24.70 12.01 5.21
C VAL A 179 24.12 13.43 5.24
N THR A 180 24.51 14.25 4.28
CA THR A 180 23.75 15.47 3.99
C THR A 180 22.48 15.07 3.23
N PRO A 181 21.27 15.44 3.71
CA PRO A 181 20.05 15.19 2.96
C PRO A 181 20.16 15.71 1.54
N PRO A 182 19.71 14.94 0.52
CA PRO A 182 19.72 15.44 -0.84
C PRO A 182 18.87 16.72 -0.92
N GLY A 183 19.38 17.72 -1.65
CA GLY A 183 18.57 18.89 -1.99
C GLY A 183 17.49 18.51 -3.01
N GLY A 184 16.34 19.19 -2.98
CA GLY A 184 15.23 18.97 -3.90
C GLY A 184 13.97 19.68 -3.43
N SER A 185 13.05 19.99 -4.34
CA SER A 185 11.70 20.41 -3.98
C SER A 185 10.91 19.23 -3.43
N GLU A 186 9.86 19.51 -2.65
CA GLU A 186 8.82 18.52 -2.39
C GLU A 186 8.31 17.93 -3.72
N PRO A 187 7.93 16.64 -3.76
CA PRO A 187 7.27 16.09 -4.93
C PRO A 187 6.00 16.89 -5.16
N ASP A 188 5.71 17.22 -6.41
CA ASP A 188 4.39 17.72 -6.80
C ASP A 188 3.43 16.52 -6.76
N TYR A 189 2.40 16.61 -5.93
CA TYR A 189 1.32 15.64 -5.87
C TYR A 189 0.01 16.39 -5.64
N ALA A 190 -1.09 15.79 -6.06
CA ALA A 190 -2.37 16.45 -6.00
C ALA A 190 -2.78 16.72 -4.54
N VAL A 191 -3.52 17.81 -4.33
CA VAL A 191 -4.16 18.06 -3.04
C VAL A 191 -5.21 16.97 -2.82
N ALA A 192 -5.10 16.24 -1.71
CA ALA A 192 -6.03 15.18 -1.40
C ALA A 192 -7.44 15.73 -1.15
N GLU A 193 -8.45 14.99 -1.63
CA GLU A 193 -9.85 15.35 -1.51
C GLU A 193 -10.51 14.52 -0.39
N ALA A 194 -11.46 15.10 0.35
CA ALA A 194 -12.21 14.35 1.36
C ALA A 194 -13.18 13.37 0.69
N PHE A 195 -13.34 12.16 1.25
CA PHE A 195 -14.30 11.16 0.78
C PHE A 195 -15.72 11.64 1.07
N THR A 196 -16.37 12.19 0.06
CA THR A 196 -17.73 12.75 0.14
C THR A 196 -18.46 12.49 -1.17
N ASN A 197 -19.77 12.69 -1.22
CA ASN A 197 -20.56 12.58 -2.46
C ASN A 197 -20.14 13.59 -3.55
N ALA A 198 -19.44 14.68 -3.18
CA ALA A 198 -18.91 15.64 -4.14
C ALA A 198 -17.64 15.12 -4.85
N ASN A 199 -16.85 14.31 -4.14
CA ASN A 199 -15.52 13.87 -4.59
C ASN A 199 -15.45 12.35 -4.81
N SER A 200 -16.54 11.61 -4.60
CA SER A 200 -16.56 10.15 -4.71
C SER A 200 -17.86 9.72 -5.37
N SER A 201 -17.76 8.77 -6.30
CA SER A 201 -18.89 8.35 -7.14
C SER A 201 -18.79 6.88 -7.50
N SER A 202 -19.82 6.38 -8.18
CA SER A 202 -19.84 5.01 -8.74
C SER A 202 -19.58 3.92 -7.69
N PHE A 203 -20.05 4.14 -6.46
CA PHE A 203 -19.89 3.16 -5.39
C PHE A 203 -20.82 1.98 -5.62
N ILE A 204 -20.22 0.85 -5.98
CA ILE A 204 -20.88 -0.41 -6.25
C ILE A 204 -20.38 -1.41 -5.22
N VAL A 205 -21.30 -2.08 -4.52
CA VAL A 205 -21.00 -3.20 -3.63
C VAL A 205 -21.69 -4.42 -4.17
N HIS A 206 -20.88 -5.40 -4.56
CA HIS A 206 -21.34 -6.70 -5.01
C HIS A 206 -22.40 -6.61 -6.14
N GLY A 207 -22.17 -5.69 -7.09
CA GLY A 207 -23.01 -5.44 -8.26
C GLY A 207 -24.21 -4.50 -8.04
N GLN A 208 -24.39 -3.96 -6.84
CA GLN A 208 -25.47 -3.01 -6.51
C GLN A 208 -24.90 -1.65 -6.15
N THR A 209 -25.53 -0.57 -6.63
CA THR A 209 -25.20 0.80 -6.21
C THR A 209 -25.59 1.00 -4.74
N ALA A 210 -24.70 1.61 -3.96
CA ALA A 210 -24.94 1.84 -2.54
C ALA A 210 -24.45 3.21 -2.08
N ALA A 211 -25.08 3.76 -1.03
CA ALA A 211 -24.60 4.94 -0.33
C ALA A 211 -23.58 4.49 0.74
N ALA A 212 -22.30 4.79 0.53
CA ALA A 212 -21.22 4.36 1.41
C ALA A 212 -20.99 5.33 2.56
N GLN A 213 -20.81 4.79 3.75
CA GLN A 213 -20.23 5.49 4.90
C GLN A 213 -18.72 5.24 4.96
N SER A 214 -18.28 4.01 4.66
CA SER A 214 -16.87 3.67 4.65
C SER A 214 -16.55 2.51 3.72
N PHE A 215 -15.29 2.45 3.31
CA PHE A 215 -14.68 1.37 2.56
C PHE A 215 -13.29 1.11 3.13
N SER A 216 -12.96 -0.15 3.33
CA SER A 216 -11.64 -0.61 3.74
C SER A 216 -11.22 -1.81 2.92
N PHE A 217 -9.92 -1.92 2.66
CA PHE A 217 -9.33 -3.03 1.96
C PHE A 217 -7.95 -3.32 2.51
N ASP A 218 -7.65 -4.59 2.77
CA ASP A 218 -6.32 -5.07 3.09
C ASP A 218 -5.88 -6.05 1.99
N GLN A 219 -4.70 -5.79 1.43
CA GLN A 219 -4.07 -6.70 0.49
C GLN A 219 -3.83 -8.08 1.14
N GLY A 220 -3.50 -8.12 2.43
CA GLY A 220 -3.26 -9.35 3.18
C GLY A 220 -2.05 -10.14 2.66
N ALA A 221 -0.96 -9.46 2.28
CA ALA A 221 0.26 -10.11 1.80
C ALA A 221 1.10 -10.67 2.96
N SER A 222 1.56 -11.92 2.81
CA SER A 222 2.47 -12.57 3.77
C SER A 222 3.92 -12.25 3.42
N VAL A 223 4.54 -11.37 4.22
CA VAL A 223 5.93 -10.91 4.03
C VAL A 223 6.86 -11.67 4.97
N VAL A 224 7.89 -12.32 4.43
CA VAL A 224 8.82 -13.18 5.18
C VAL A 224 10.26 -12.83 4.85
N TYR A 225 11.05 -12.43 5.86
CA TYR A 225 12.50 -12.38 5.74
C TYR A 225 13.12 -13.77 5.85
N ARG A 226 14.08 -14.06 4.98
CA ARG A 226 14.81 -15.32 4.92
C ARG A 226 16.29 -15.03 4.71
N SER A 227 17.11 -15.60 5.58
CA SER A 227 18.57 -15.63 5.45
C SER A 227 19.04 -17.05 5.71
N LEU A 228 19.45 -17.77 4.66
CA LEU A 228 19.96 -19.13 4.76
C LEU A 228 21.48 -19.14 4.58
N VAL A 229 22.16 -20.06 5.25
CA VAL A 229 23.60 -20.29 5.04
C VAL A 229 23.85 -20.67 3.59
N GLY A 230 24.65 -19.87 2.88
CA GLY A 230 24.97 -20.05 1.46
C GLY A 230 23.93 -19.48 0.49
N GLY A 231 22.83 -18.91 0.98
CA GLY A 231 21.84 -18.17 0.18
C GLY A 231 21.95 -16.65 0.37
N PRO A 232 21.23 -15.87 -0.46
CA PRO A 232 21.09 -14.43 -0.25
C PRO A 232 20.18 -14.10 0.95
N GLU A 233 20.28 -12.88 1.45
CA GLU A 233 19.27 -12.29 2.34
C GLU A 233 18.11 -11.76 1.50
N GLU A 234 16.90 -12.22 1.78
CA GLU A 234 15.73 -11.86 0.97
C GLU A 234 14.49 -11.67 1.85
N VAL A 235 13.74 -10.61 1.56
CA VAL A 235 12.35 -10.42 1.97
C VAL A 235 11.46 -10.91 0.84
N LEU A 236 10.56 -11.82 1.13
CA LEU A 236 9.71 -12.52 0.17
C LEU A 236 8.24 -12.22 0.45
N ILE A 237 7.42 -12.11 -0.60
CA ILE A 237 5.96 -12.15 -0.47
C ILE A 237 5.53 -13.57 -0.87
N THR A 238 5.04 -14.36 0.08
CA THR A 238 4.80 -15.80 -0.11
C THR A 238 3.34 -16.16 -0.39
N ASP A 239 2.41 -15.35 0.10
CA ASP A 239 0.97 -15.54 -0.09
C ASP A 239 0.29 -14.16 -0.08
N ARG A 240 -0.92 -14.08 -0.63
CA ARG A 240 -1.76 -12.88 -0.60
C ARG A 240 -3.22 -13.28 -0.47
N ARG A 241 -3.88 -12.78 0.57
CA ARG A 241 -5.30 -13.05 0.86
C ARG A 241 -6.05 -11.76 1.06
N SER A 242 -6.44 -11.16 -0.04
CA SER A 242 -7.05 -9.85 -0.04
C SER A 242 -8.50 -9.88 0.41
N GLU A 243 -8.82 -8.99 1.35
CA GLU A 243 -10.14 -8.86 1.94
C GLU A 243 -10.48 -7.38 2.17
N GLY A 244 -11.75 -7.10 2.36
CA GLY A 244 -12.20 -5.74 2.62
C GLY A 244 -13.55 -5.72 3.28
N SER A 245 -14.00 -4.52 3.60
CA SER A 245 -15.30 -4.29 4.19
C SER A 245 -15.82 -2.94 3.72
N CYS A 246 -17.13 -2.88 3.52
CA CYS A 246 -17.83 -1.61 3.29
C CYS A 246 -19.01 -1.51 4.24
N THR A 247 -19.24 -0.31 4.75
CA THR A 247 -20.45 0.02 5.50
C THR A 247 -21.28 0.95 4.64
N ILE A 248 -22.50 0.55 4.36
CA ILE A 248 -23.45 1.28 3.51
C ILE A 248 -24.72 1.56 4.29
N GLU A 249 -25.45 2.60 3.91
CA GLU A 249 -26.85 2.72 4.34
C GLU A 249 -27.60 1.46 3.88
N ALA A 250 -28.34 0.82 4.80
CA ALA A 250 -29.07 -0.41 4.47
C ALA A 250 -30.06 -0.10 3.34
N PRO A 251 -29.83 -0.62 2.11
CA PRO A 251 -30.64 -0.21 1.00
C PRO A 251 -32.01 -0.84 1.18
N GLY A 252 -33.08 -0.05 1.05
CA GLY A 252 -34.44 -0.44 1.49
C GLY A 252 -34.92 -1.83 1.07
N ASP A 253 -36.09 -2.22 1.57
CA ASP A 253 -36.59 -3.61 1.63
C ASP A 253 -36.44 -4.50 0.37
N SER A 254 -36.33 -3.92 -0.82
CA SER A 254 -36.12 -4.67 -2.07
C SER A 254 -34.67 -5.10 -2.34
N VAL A 255 -33.67 -4.41 -1.79
CA VAL A 255 -32.24 -4.65 -2.08
C VAL A 255 -31.52 -5.32 -0.93
N THR A 256 -31.82 -4.96 0.33
CA THR A 256 -31.20 -5.59 1.51
C THR A 256 -31.22 -7.12 1.46
N PRO A 257 -32.36 -7.80 1.16
CA PRO A 257 -32.40 -9.26 1.11
C PRO A 257 -31.44 -9.88 0.08
N ALA A 258 -31.09 -9.15 -0.99
CA ALA A 258 -30.19 -9.65 -2.02
C ALA A 258 -28.77 -9.86 -1.48
N TYR A 259 -28.27 -9.00 -0.58
CA TYR A 259 -26.95 -9.18 0.03
C TYR A 259 -26.89 -10.44 0.89
N PHE A 260 -27.94 -10.72 1.67
CA PHE A 260 -28.02 -11.94 2.47
C PHE A 260 -28.17 -13.19 1.60
N ALA A 261 -28.97 -13.12 0.53
CA ALA A 261 -29.10 -14.22 -0.43
C ALA A 261 -27.77 -14.51 -1.15
N LYS A 262 -27.00 -13.46 -1.47
CA LYS A 262 -25.69 -13.59 -2.10
C LYS A 262 -24.65 -14.19 -1.14
N ALA A 263 -24.61 -13.72 0.10
CA ALA A 263 -23.73 -14.25 1.14
C ALA A 263 -24.04 -15.74 1.47
N THR A 264 -25.32 -16.09 1.60
CA THR A 264 -25.72 -17.48 1.91
C THR A 264 -25.66 -18.43 0.71
N GLY A 265 -25.70 -17.89 -0.50
CA GLY A 265 -25.66 -18.65 -1.75
C GLY A 265 -24.29 -18.70 -2.44
N GLU A 266 -23.23 -18.16 -1.82
CA GLU A 266 -21.87 -18.08 -2.38
C GLU A 266 -21.83 -17.43 -3.79
N ILE A 267 -22.74 -16.48 -4.02
CA ILE A 267 -22.86 -15.80 -5.31
C ILE A 267 -21.82 -14.69 -5.34
N THR A 268 -20.98 -14.66 -6.38
CA THR A 268 -19.98 -13.60 -6.55
C THR A 268 -20.58 -12.35 -7.21
N GLY A 269 -19.97 -11.19 -6.96
CA GLY A 269 -20.34 -9.90 -7.54
C GLY A 269 -19.11 -9.04 -7.80
N SER A 270 -19.29 -7.74 -8.06
CA SER A 270 -18.18 -6.79 -8.23
C SER A 270 -18.30 -5.66 -7.22
N THR A 271 -17.18 -5.15 -6.72
CA THR A 271 -17.15 -3.99 -5.83
C THR A 271 -16.21 -2.95 -6.41
N SER A 272 -16.63 -1.69 -6.50
CA SER A 272 -15.81 -0.61 -7.04
C SER A 272 -16.25 0.75 -6.56
N PHE A 273 -15.35 1.72 -6.62
CA PHE A 273 -15.69 3.14 -6.48
C PHE A 273 -14.68 3.99 -7.24
N VAL A 274 -15.05 5.24 -7.51
CA VAL A 274 -14.17 6.30 -8.00
C VAL A 274 -14.09 7.38 -6.94
N HIS A 275 -12.88 7.81 -6.60
CA HIS A 275 -12.61 8.94 -5.73
C HIS A 275 -11.78 9.98 -6.49
N GLY A 276 -11.95 11.25 -6.18
CA GLY A 276 -11.41 12.38 -6.92
C GLY A 276 -12.38 12.98 -7.93
N SER A 277 -12.29 14.30 -8.11
CA SER A 277 -13.07 15.06 -9.08
C SER A 277 -12.26 15.57 -10.28
N THR A 278 -10.94 15.73 -10.09
CA THR A 278 -10.03 16.36 -11.06
C THR A 278 -9.18 15.30 -11.78
N ALA A 279 -8.94 15.47 -13.09
CA ALA A 279 -7.95 14.65 -13.79
C ALA A 279 -6.58 14.74 -13.09
N ARG A 280 -5.83 13.63 -13.10
CA ARG A 280 -4.57 13.39 -12.37
C ARG A 280 -4.71 13.38 -10.85
N ASN A 281 -5.93 13.33 -10.35
CA ASN A 281 -6.25 13.13 -8.95
C ASN A 281 -7.47 12.21 -8.75
N ARG A 282 -7.79 11.39 -9.76
CA ARG A 282 -8.89 10.43 -9.68
C ARG A 282 -8.33 9.04 -9.46
N VAL A 283 -8.81 8.36 -8.43
CA VAL A 283 -8.47 6.97 -8.17
C VAL A 283 -9.71 6.12 -8.26
N LYS A 284 -9.66 5.08 -9.10
CA LYS A 284 -10.69 4.04 -9.14
C LYS A 284 -10.14 2.77 -8.54
N PHE A 285 -10.90 2.24 -7.60
CA PHE A 285 -10.64 0.93 -7.03
C PHE A 285 -11.66 -0.06 -7.59
N THR A 286 -11.20 -1.22 -8.04
CA THR A 286 -12.08 -2.26 -8.59
C THR A 286 -11.69 -3.63 -8.06
N VAL A 287 -12.68 -4.38 -7.58
CA VAL A 287 -12.62 -5.80 -7.25
C VAL A 287 -13.61 -6.50 -8.17
N PRO A 288 -13.16 -7.09 -9.29
CA PRO A 288 -14.06 -7.65 -10.30
C PRO A 288 -14.92 -8.81 -9.77
N ARG A 289 -14.39 -9.55 -8.80
CA ARG A 289 -15.04 -10.71 -8.20
C ARG A 289 -14.92 -10.67 -6.67
N THR A 290 -16.00 -10.29 -6.02
CA THR A 290 -16.16 -10.32 -4.57
C THR A 290 -17.03 -11.48 -4.13
N ASP A 291 -16.65 -12.08 -3.02
CA ASP A 291 -17.47 -13.04 -2.28
C ASP A 291 -17.79 -12.45 -0.90
N LEU A 292 -19.07 -12.42 -0.54
CA LEU A 292 -19.53 -11.74 0.68
C LEU A 292 -19.31 -12.64 1.89
N GLY A 293 -18.75 -12.06 2.95
CA GLY A 293 -18.75 -12.65 4.28
C GLY A 293 -20.10 -12.47 4.96
N LEU A 294 -20.10 -12.44 6.29
CA LEU A 294 -21.31 -12.32 7.10
C LEU A 294 -21.78 -10.85 7.14
N PRO A 295 -22.93 -10.51 6.51
CA PRO A 295 -23.49 -9.17 6.63
C PRO A 295 -23.90 -8.91 8.09
N SER A 296 -23.69 -7.70 8.56
CA SER A 296 -24.08 -7.28 9.90
C SER A 296 -24.70 -5.89 9.89
N TYR A 297 -25.60 -5.65 10.84
CA TYR A 297 -26.29 -4.38 10.99
C TYR A 297 -25.56 -3.49 11.99
N SER A 298 -25.52 -2.19 11.70
CA SER A 298 -25.08 -1.15 12.64
C SER A 298 -26.04 0.04 12.61
N ASP A 299 -26.03 0.87 13.65
CA ASP A 299 -26.81 2.11 13.72
C ASP A 299 -25.87 3.31 13.50
N ASP A 300 -26.30 4.26 12.67
CA ASP A 300 -25.70 5.57 12.59
C ASP A 300 -26.80 6.64 12.73
N ASN A 301 -26.85 7.29 13.89
CA ASN A 301 -27.82 8.35 14.20
C ASN A 301 -29.29 7.92 13.98
N GLY A 302 -29.64 6.67 14.32
CA GLY A 302 -30.98 6.13 14.11
C GLY A 302 -31.27 5.67 12.69
N ILE A 303 -30.29 5.71 11.79
CA ILE A 303 -30.37 5.15 10.44
C ILE A 303 -29.70 3.77 10.42
N GLN A 304 -30.41 2.80 9.85
CA GLN A 304 -29.92 1.43 9.73
C GLN A 304 -28.80 1.37 8.68
N MET A 305 -27.62 0.96 9.11
CA MET A 305 -26.46 0.70 8.28
C MET A 305 -26.25 -0.81 8.12
N LEU A 306 -25.59 -1.20 7.03
CA LEU A 306 -25.26 -2.58 6.69
C LEU A 306 -23.75 -2.67 6.40
N THR A 307 -23.04 -3.43 7.23
CA THR A 307 -21.63 -3.76 7.03
C THR A 307 -21.52 -5.06 6.25
N LEU A 308 -20.77 -5.00 5.16
CA LEU A 308 -20.59 -6.07 4.17
C LEU A 308 -19.09 -6.38 4.04
N PRO A 309 -18.56 -7.33 4.84
CA PRO A 309 -17.22 -7.86 4.60
C PRO A 309 -17.20 -8.65 3.29
N PHE A 310 -16.07 -8.62 2.58
CA PHE A 310 -15.88 -9.37 1.35
C PHE A 310 -14.45 -9.89 1.21
N ARG A 311 -14.30 -10.98 0.45
CA ARG A 311 -13.01 -11.46 -0.06
C ARG A 311 -12.87 -11.06 -1.53
N ALA A 312 -11.68 -10.60 -1.92
CA ALA A 312 -11.35 -10.39 -3.33
C ALA A 312 -10.86 -11.71 -3.93
N LEU A 313 -11.56 -12.21 -4.93
CA LEU A 313 -11.26 -13.51 -5.54
C LEU A 313 -10.61 -13.32 -6.92
N PRO A 314 -9.56 -14.09 -7.25
CA PRO A 314 -9.04 -14.10 -8.61
C PRO A 314 -10.01 -14.82 -9.55
N SER A 315 -9.86 -14.56 -10.85
CA SER A 315 -10.42 -15.39 -11.90
C SER A 315 -9.51 -16.59 -12.18
N THR A 316 -9.83 -17.37 -13.21
CA THR A 316 -8.97 -18.45 -13.70
C THR A 316 -7.66 -17.95 -14.32
N SER A 317 -7.55 -16.67 -14.64
CA SER A 317 -6.31 -16.05 -15.13
C SER A 317 -5.28 -15.85 -14.00
N GLY A 318 -5.75 -15.76 -12.75
CA GLY A 318 -4.93 -15.60 -11.56
C GLY A 318 -4.34 -14.20 -11.39
N SER A 319 -4.11 -13.80 -10.13
CA SER A 319 -3.53 -12.48 -9.77
C SER A 319 -4.31 -11.26 -10.29
N ASP A 320 -5.61 -11.41 -10.57
CA ASP A 320 -6.50 -10.39 -11.10
C ASP A 320 -7.67 -10.07 -10.15
N GLU A 321 -7.48 -10.32 -8.86
CA GLU A 321 -8.51 -10.14 -7.83
C GLU A 321 -8.93 -8.69 -7.59
N TYR A 322 -8.06 -7.69 -7.86
CA TYR A 322 -8.38 -6.27 -7.78
C TYR A 322 -7.46 -5.45 -8.70
N LYS A 323 -7.81 -4.18 -8.91
CA LYS A 323 -6.93 -3.19 -9.55
C LYS A 323 -7.18 -1.78 -9.01
N ILE A 324 -6.13 -0.96 -9.08
CA ILE A 324 -6.19 0.47 -8.76
C ILE A 324 -5.80 1.24 -10.03
N GLU A 325 -6.65 2.15 -10.46
CA GLU A 325 -6.44 2.97 -11.65
C GLU A 325 -6.36 4.44 -11.20
N VAL A 326 -5.30 5.15 -11.59
CA VAL A 326 -5.14 6.58 -11.33
C VAL A 326 -5.27 7.33 -12.66
N TYR A 327 -6.22 8.26 -12.71
CA TYR A 327 -6.56 9.13 -13.84
C TYR A 327 -6.39 10.60 -13.51
#